data_AF-A0A069D8D7-F1
#
_entry.id   AF-A0A069D8D7-F1
#
_cell.length_a   1.000
_cell.length_b   1.000
_cell.length_c   1.000
_cell.angle_alpha   90.00
_cell.angle_beta   90.00
_cell.angle_gamma   90.00
#
_symmetry.space_group_name_H-M   'P 1'
#
loop_
_entity.id
_entity.type
_entity.pdbx_description
1 polymer ?
#
loop_
_entity_poly.entity_id
_entity_poly.type
_entity_poly.pdbx_seq_one_letter_code
_entity_poly.pdbx_strand_id
1 'polypeptide(L)'
;MLTADEFRAMYPTEDHGANTDWLEEITRTPLTHVHNLSLQGGNSSTSYIANLNYKSGQGIMLKSGIESFQGRIEILHKMFDGKLQLKFGMIGKKNQFSSTSSAGSFNGYTYRQAILRNPTDPVKNEDGTWYENLNKFEYENPVARLEESTGNVKNTEMRYLGNIIYNPLKDLKLTA
;
A
#
# COMPACT_ATOMS: atom_id res chain seq x y z
N MET A 1 23.60 -4.97 13.57
CA MET A 1 23.13 -5.38 14.90
C MET A 1 24.08 -6.41 15.44
N LEU A 2 24.19 -6.51 16.75
CA LEU A 2 24.89 -7.62 17.38
C LEU A 2 24.02 -8.86 17.33
N THR A 3 24.63 -10.01 17.08
CA THR A 3 23.99 -11.29 17.36
C THR A 3 23.83 -11.47 18.88
N ALA A 4 22.94 -12.38 19.29
CA ALA A 4 22.76 -12.70 20.71
C ALA A 4 24.07 -13.16 21.37
N ASP A 5 24.90 -13.94 20.66
CA ASP A 5 26.18 -14.42 21.17
C ASP A 5 27.21 -13.29 21.34
N GLU A 6 27.32 -12.38 20.37
CA GLU A 6 28.17 -11.19 20.49
C GLU A 6 27.71 -10.28 21.64
N PHE A 7 26.40 -10.14 21.82
CA PHE A 7 25.83 -9.37 22.92
C PHE A 7 26.17 -9.98 24.28
N ARG A 8 26.01 -11.29 24.46
CA ARG A 8 26.40 -12.01 25.69
C ARG A 8 27.88 -11.85 26.01
N ALA A 9 28.74 -11.91 25.00
CA ALA A 9 30.18 -11.76 25.18
C ALA A 9 30.57 -10.37 25.71
N MET A 10 29.83 -9.32 25.31
CA MET A 10 30.09 -7.94 25.73
C MET A 10 29.33 -7.52 26.99
N TYR A 11 28.12 -8.06 27.20
CA TYR A 11 27.21 -7.70 28.30
C TYR A 11 26.66 -8.95 29.00
N PRO A 12 27.52 -9.75 29.66
CA PRO A 12 27.12 -11.03 30.26
C PRO A 12 26.10 -10.89 31.40
N THR A 13 25.98 -9.71 32.01
CA THR A 13 25.00 -9.43 33.07
C THR A 13 23.61 -9.05 32.55
N GLU A 14 23.47 -8.83 31.24
CA GLU A 14 22.23 -8.41 30.56
C GLU A 14 21.71 -9.51 29.61
N ASP A 15 22.14 -10.76 29.81
CA ASP A 15 21.64 -11.91 29.06
C ASP A 15 20.28 -12.36 29.62
N HIS A 16 19.25 -12.26 28.79
CA HIS A 16 17.90 -12.71 29.10
C HIS A 16 17.53 -14.05 28.46
N GLY A 17 18.53 -14.78 27.94
CA GLY A 17 18.43 -16.19 27.55
C GLY A 17 17.80 -16.47 26.19
N ALA A 18 17.25 -15.49 25.48
CA ALA A 18 16.71 -15.67 24.14
C ALA A 18 17.75 -15.43 23.03
N ASN A 19 17.41 -15.81 21.80
CA ASN A 19 18.21 -15.56 20.59
C ASN A 19 17.31 -14.93 19.52
N THR A 20 16.95 -13.67 19.72
CA THR A 20 15.96 -12.98 18.89
C THR A 20 16.65 -12.11 17.86
N ASP A 21 16.45 -12.39 16.57
CA ASP A 21 16.75 -11.43 15.51
C ASP A 21 15.56 -10.48 15.32
N TRP A 22 15.64 -9.32 15.97
CA TRP A 22 14.58 -8.33 15.94
C TRP A 22 14.24 -7.79 14.55
N LEU A 23 15.16 -7.83 13.59
CA LEU A 23 14.87 -7.40 12.23
C LEU A 23 14.12 -8.50 11.48
N GLU A 24 14.51 -9.75 11.66
CA GLU A 24 13.79 -10.90 11.09
C GLU A 24 12.35 -10.94 11.60
N GLU A 25 12.14 -10.74 12.91
CA GLU A 25 10.81 -10.77 13.55
C GLU A 25 9.82 -9.71 13.03
N ILE A 26 10.31 -8.64 12.41
CA ILE A 26 9.46 -7.55 11.89
C ILE A 26 9.51 -7.40 10.38
N THR A 27 10.24 -8.27 9.70
CA THR A 27 10.35 -8.27 8.24
C THR A 27 9.78 -9.54 7.65
N ARG A 28 9.58 -9.51 6.33
CA ARG A 28 9.17 -10.65 5.52
C ARG A 28 9.73 -10.53 4.12
N THR A 29 9.74 -11.65 3.40
CA THR A 29 9.94 -11.62 1.95
C THR A 29 8.66 -11.08 1.29
N PRO A 30 8.70 -9.90 0.64
CA PRO A 30 7.50 -9.29 0.09
C PRO A 30 7.05 -9.98 -1.20
N LEU A 31 5.74 -10.19 -1.35
CA LEU A 31 5.12 -10.63 -2.59
C LEU A 31 4.30 -9.52 -3.23
N THR A 32 4.34 -9.41 -4.55
CA THR A 32 3.54 -8.44 -5.32
C THR A 32 2.81 -9.13 -6.46
N HIS A 33 1.51 -8.87 -6.56
CA HIS A 33 0.65 -9.30 -7.65
C HIS A 33 0.12 -8.10 -8.41
N VAL A 34 0.15 -8.18 -9.74
CA VAL A 34 -0.42 -7.18 -10.64
C VAL A 34 -1.26 -7.90 -11.68
N HIS A 35 -2.53 -7.53 -11.76
CA HIS A 35 -3.47 -8.03 -12.76
C HIS A 35 -3.99 -6.85 -13.58
N ASN A 36 -3.84 -6.96 -14.90
CA ASN A 36 -4.31 -5.98 -15.86
C ASN A 36 -5.32 -6.64 -16.78
N LEU A 37 -6.52 -6.05 -16.87
CA LEU A 37 -7.52 -6.43 -17.84
C LEU A 37 -7.84 -5.22 -18.70
N SER A 38 -7.76 -5.40 -20.01
CA SER A 38 -8.11 -4.37 -20.98
C SER A 38 -9.12 -4.92 -21.96
N LEU A 39 -10.18 -4.15 -22.20
CA LEU A 39 -11.19 -4.40 -23.20
C LEU A 39 -11.24 -3.17 -24.10
N GLN A 40 -11.09 -3.38 -25.39
CA GLN A 40 -11.26 -2.34 -26.39
C GLN A 40 -12.10 -2.85 -27.53
N GLY A 41 -12.93 -1.98 -28.10
CA GLY A 41 -13.82 -2.37 -29.17
C GLY A 41 -14.54 -1.18 -29.77
N GLY A 42 -15.31 -1.45 -30.82
CA GLY A 42 -16.04 -0.41 -31.51
C GLY A 42 -16.39 -0.76 -32.94
N ASN A 43 -17.06 0.19 -33.59
CA ASN A 43 -17.38 0.21 -35.00
C ASN A 43 -17.08 1.61 -35.57
N SER A 44 -17.58 1.91 -36.78
CA SER A 44 -17.39 3.21 -37.44
C SER A 44 -17.90 4.41 -36.64
N SER A 45 -18.90 4.20 -35.77
CA SER A 45 -19.61 5.25 -35.03
C SER A 45 -19.21 5.30 -33.57
N THR A 46 -18.82 4.19 -32.94
CA THR A 46 -18.47 4.15 -31.51
C THR A 46 -17.14 3.44 -31.31
N SER A 47 -16.25 4.01 -30.52
CA SER A 47 -15.08 3.32 -29.99
C SER A 47 -15.08 3.43 -28.46
N TYR A 48 -14.75 2.34 -27.79
CA TYR A 48 -14.63 2.31 -26.33
C TYR A 48 -13.39 1.54 -25.89
N ILE A 49 -12.85 1.96 -24.75
CA ILE A 49 -11.76 1.29 -24.04
C ILE A 49 -12.14 1.23 -22.56
N ALA A 50 -12.00 0.06 -21.97
CA ALA A 50 -12.13 -0.15 -20.53
C ALA A 50 -10.88 -0.85 -20.02
N ASN A 51 -10.31 -0.36 -18.92
CA ASN A 51 -9.15 -0.94 -18.27
C ASN A 51 -9.46 -1.14 -16.80
N LEU A 52 -9.10 -2.30 -16.27
CA LEU A 52 -9.07 -2.61 -14.85
C LEU A 52 -7.66 -3.03 -14.46
N ASN A 53 -7.14 -2.42 -13.42
CA ASN A 53 -5.85 -2.74 -12.83
C ASN A 53 -6.07 -3.05 -11.35
N TYR A 54 -5.60 -4.22 -10.93
CA TYR A 54 -5.48 -4.57 -9.52
C TYR A 54 -4.01 -4.80 -9.21
N LYS A 55 -3.54 -4.18 -8.14
CA LYS A 55 -2.19 -4.34 -7.61
C LYS A 55 -2.30 -4.60 -6.12
N SER A 56 -1.70 -5.68 -5.63
CA SER A 56 -1.49 -5.92 -4.21
C SER A 56 -0.01 -6.18 -3.99
N GLY A 57 0.65 -5.29 -3.25
CA GLY A 57 2.07 -5.33 -3.01
C GLY A 57 2.36 -5.28 -1.51
N GLN A 58 2.95 -6.34 -0.99
CA GLN A 58 3.50 -6.37 0.36
C GLN A 58 4.79 -5.54 0.43
N GLY A 59 4.97 -4.78 1.50
CA GLY A 59 6.27 -4.22 1.86
C GLY A 59 7.11 -5.22 2.66
N ILE A 60 8.40 -4.89 2.79
CA ILE A 60 9.39 -5.71 3.52
C ILE A 60 9.03 -5.78 5.01
N MET A 61 8.58 -4.68 5.61
CA MET A 61 8.14 -4.68 7.00
C MET A 61 6.77 -5.38 7.12
N LEU A 62 6.58 -6.14 8.19
CA LEU A 62 5.26 -6.67 8.53
C LEU A 62 4.24 -5.52 8.67
N LYS A 63 2.99 -5.80 8.33
CA LYS A 63 1.88 -4.81 8.27
C LYS A 63 2.16 -3.61 7.37
N SER A 64 3.19 -3.63 6.52
CA SER A 64 3.40 -2.65 5.46
C SER A 64 3.00 -3.23 4.11
N GLY A 65 2.32 -2.43 3.28
CA GLY A 65 1.87 -2.86 1.97
C GLY A 65 0.77 -1.95 1.44
N ILE A 66 0.51 -2.05 0.14
CA ILE A 66 -0.53 -1.29 -0.53
C ILE A 66 -1.33 -2.18 -1.48
N GLU A 67 -2.64 -2.01 -1.43
CA GLU A 67 -3.57 -2.56 -2.40
C GLU A 67 -4.20 -1.42 -3.19
N SER A 68 -4.13 -1.49 -4.50
CA SER A 68 -4.67 -0.50 -5.42
C SER A 68 -5.61 -1.19 -6.40
N PHE A 69 -6.83 -0.68 -6.50
CA PHE A 69 -7.77 -1.00 -7.57
C PHE A 69 -7.99 0.24 -8.41
N GLN A 70 -7.78 0.15 -9.71
CA GLN A 70 -7.99 1.24 -10.64
C GLN A 70 -8.84 0.79 -11.82
N GLY A 71 -9.83 1.61 -12.18
CA GLY A 71 -10.66 1.41 -13.35
C GLY A 71 -10.63 2.65 -14.24
N ARG A 72 -10.59 2.45 -15.55
CA ARG A 72 -10.71 3.52 -16.55
C ARG A 72 -11.69 3.10 -17.63
N ILE A 73 -12.59 3.99 -18.03
CA ILE A 73 -13.48 3.81 -19.15
C ILE A 73 -13.41 5.04 -20.02
N GLU A 74 -13.28 4.85 -21.33
CA GLU A 74 -13.33 5.91 -22.32
C GLU A 74 -14.24 5.49 -23.46
N ILE A 75 -15.11 6.42 -23.88
CA ILE A 75 -16.08 6.22 -24.94
C ILE A 75 -16.01 7.44 -25.85
N LEU A 76 -15.87 7.19 -27.14
CA LEU A 76 -16.08 8.15 -28.20
C LEU A 76 -17.23 7.65 -29.06
N HIS A 77 -18.28 8.46 -29.16
CA HIS A 77 -19.42 8.19 -30.01
C HIS A 77 -19.56 9.31 -31.05
N LYS A 78 -19.77 8.94 -32.31
CA LYS A 78 -19.95 9.83 -33.46
C LYS A 78 -21.37 9.66 -34.00
N MET A 79 -22.04 10.78 -34.22
CA MET A 79 -23.38 10.87 -34.79
C MET A 79 -23.37 11.82 -35.98
N PHE A 80 -24.42 11.74 -36.81
CA PHE A 80 -24.62 12.62 -37.97
C PHE A 80 -23.39 12.66 -38.89
N ASP A 81 -22.91 11.49 -39.33
CA ASP A 81 -21.71 11.35 -40.17
C ASP A 81 -20.43 11.98 -39.57
N GLY A 82 -20.33 11.97 -38.24
CA GLY A 82 -19.19 12.52 -37.51
C GLY A 82 -19.26 14.03 -37.25
N LYS A 83 -20.37 14.68 -37.64
CA LYS A 83 -20.63 16.09 -37.31
C LYS A 83 -20.82 16.31 -35.82
N LEU A 84 -21.37 15.35 -35.08
CA LEU A 84 -21.42 15.41 -33.62
C LEU A 84 -20.57 14.28 -33.03
N GLN A 85 -19.71 14.61 -32.08
CA GLN A 85 -18.91 13.64 -31.34
C GLN A 85 -19.07 13.87 -29.86
N LEU A 86 -19.39 12.80 -29.14
CA LEU A 86 -19.48 12.76 -27.70
C LEU A 86 -18.29 11.96 -27.18
N LYS A 87 -17.47 12.60 -26.35
CA LYS A 87 -16.34 11.97 -25.66
C LYS A 87 -16.65 11.93 -24.19
N PHE A 88 -16.54 10.74 -23.60
CA PHE A 88 -16.66 10.54 -22.18
C PHE A 88 -15.46 9.73 -21.69
N GLY A 89 -14.84 10.18 -20.61
CA GLY A 89 -13.77 9.47 -19.93
C GLY A 89 -14.02 9.48 -18.43
N MET A 90 -13.77 8.36 -17.79
CA MET A 90 -13.83 8.23 -16.33
C MET A 90 -12.68 7.37 -15.85
N ILE A 91 -12.05 7.79 -14.75
CA ILE A 91 -11.04 7.02 -14.05
C ILE A 91 -11.34 7.04 -12.56
N GLY A 92 -11.34 5.86 -11.95
CA GLY A 92 -11.50 5.66 -10.52
C GLY A 92 -10.29 4.91 -9.97
N LYS A 93 -9.83 5.29 -8.78
CA LYS A 93 -8.76 4.60 -8.07
C LYS A 93 -9.11 4.50 -6.59
N LYS A 94 -8.95 3.31 -6.03
CA LYS A 94 -9.04 3.05 -4.60
C LYS A 94 -7.73 2.48 -4.13
N ASN A 95 -7.12 3.11 -3.14
CA ASN A 95 -5.95 2.60 -2.43
C ASN A 95 -6.32 2.20 -1.02
N GLN A 96 -5.72 1.12 -0.55
CA GLN A 96 -5.81 0.66 0.82
C GLN A 96 -4.42 0.29 1.32
N PHE A 97 -4.11 0.69 2.56
CA PHE A 97 -2.88 0.29 3.23
C PHE A 97 -3.09 0.26 4.75
N SER A 98 -2.32 -0.58 5.42
CA SER A 98 -2.29 -0.65 6.87
C SER A 98 -1.55 0.56 7.46
N SER A 99 -2.03 1.05 8.61
CA SER A 99 -1.41 2.13 9.38
C SER A 99 -0.90 1.57 10.69
N THR A 100 0.35 1.87 11.03
CA THR A 100 0.95 1.55 12.34
C THR A 100 1.18 2.80 13.19
N SER A 101 0.51 3.91 12.82
CA SER A 101 0.45 5.15 13.59
C SER A 101 -0.99 5.64 13.76
N SER A 102 -1.19 6.55 14.71
CA SER A 102 -2.40 7.33 14.85
C SER A 102 -2.50 8.31 13.67
N ALA A 103 -3.29 7.95 12.64
CA ALA A 103 -3.54 8.74 11.42
C ALA A 103 -2.36 8.92 10.44
N GLY A 104 -1.74 7.82 9.99
CA GLY A 104 -0.66 7.89 9.00
C GLY A 104 -0.48 6.62 8.17
N SER A 105 0.72 6.44 7.61
CA SER A 105 1.13 5.20 6.96
C SER A 105 1.95 4.36 7.95
N PHE A 106 2.90 3.57 7.46
CA PHE A 106 3.82 2.83 8.31
C PHE A 106 4.68 3.77 9.17
N ASN A 107 4.77 3.50 10.47
CA ASN A 107 5.60 4.21 11.42
C ASN A 107 7.02 3.62 11.46
N GLY A 108 8.01 4.41 11.04
CA GLY A 108 9.43 4.03 11.07
C GLY A 108 9.99 3.78 12.47
N TYR A 109 9.29 4.21 13.53
CA TYR A 109 9.71 3.99 14.91
C TYR A 109 9.80 2.50 15.27
N THR A 110 9.01 1.63 14.63
CA THR A 110 9.14 0.16 14.76
C THR A 110 10.55 -0.32 14.38
N TYR A 111 11.11 0.20 13.29
CA TYR A 111 12.45 -0.18 12.85
C TYR A 111 13.51 0.30 13.85
N ARG A 112 13.37 1.52 14.38
CA ARG A 112 14.27 2.01 15.45
C ARG A 112 14.26 1.08 16.65
N GLN A 113 13.08 0.66 17.12
CA GLN A 113 12.96 -0.27 18.25
C GLN A 113 13.71 -1.56 17.99
N ALA A 114 13.61 -2.13 16.78
CA ALA A 114 14.31 -3.36 16.42
C ALA A 114 15.83 -3.26 16.52
N ILE A 115 16.41 -2.16 16.01
CA ILE A 115 17.87 -1.97 16.00
C ILE A 115 18.43 -1.73 17.40
N LEU A 116 17.63 -1.16 18.31
CA LEU A 116 18.06 -0.82 19.68
C LEU A 116 17.79 -1.95 20.69
N ARG A 117 17.03 -2.97 20.30
CA ARG A 117 16.58 -4.01 21.23
C ARG A 117 17.69 -5.01 21.50
N ASN A 118 17.78 -5.46 22.75
CA ASN A 118 18.69 -6.49 23.17
C ASN A 118 18.32 -7.81 22.46
N PRO A 119 19.21 -8.42 21.66
CA PRO A 119 18.94 -9.68 20.97
C PRO A 119 18.73 -10.87 21.92
N THR A 120 19.04 -10.73 23.22
CA THR A 120 18.74 -11.76 24.23
C THR A 120 17.36 -11.61 24.87
N ASP A 121 16.63 -10.52 24.60
CA ASP A 121 15.25 -10.35 25.07
C ASP A 121 14.33 -11.32 24.31
N PRO A 122 13.39 -12.00 24.98
CA PRO A 122 12.39 -12.80 24.28
C PRO A 122 11.34 -11.91 23.59
N VAL A 123 10.67 -12.44 22.56
CA VAL A 123 9.55 -11.75 21.89
C VAL A 123 8.31 -11.69 22.80
N LYS A 124 8.03 -12.76 23.54
CA LYS A 124 6.91 -12.92 24.45
C LYS A 124 7.35 -13.53 25.77
N ASN A 125 6.61 -13.23 26.84
CA ASN A 125 6.73 -13.91 28.13
C ASN A 125 6.18 -15.34 28.03
N GLU A 126 6.47 -16.16 29.05
CA GLU A 126 5.99 -17.56 29.11
C GLU A 126 4.46 -17.68 29.11
N ASP A 127 3.75 -16.67 29.62
CA ASP A 127 2.28 -16.59 29.63
C ASP A 127 1.68 -16.16 28.27
N GLY A 128 2.53 -15.88 27.27
CA GLY A 128 2.12 -15.46 25.92
C GLY A 128 1.89 -13.96 25.75
N THR A 129 2.03 -13.16 26.81
CA THR A 129 2.00 -11.69 26.72
C THR A 129 3.27 -11.16 26.07
N TRP A 130 3.23 -9.95 25.51
CA TRP A 130 4.42 -9.33 24.92
C TRP A 130 5.46 -9.02 25.99
N TYR A 131 6.71 -9.42 25.76
CA TYR A 131 7.81 -9.02 26.64
C TYR A 131 8.04 -7.51 26.48
N GLU A 132 8.08 -6.80 27.61
CA GLU A 132 8.34 -5.36 27.70
C GLU A 132 9.35 -5.11 28.83
N ASN A 133 10.31 -4.21 28.60
CA ASN A 133 11.27 -3.81 29.64
C ASN A 133 10.91 -2.43 30.19
N LEU A 134 10.12 -2.42 31.27
CA LEU A 134 9.58 -1.20 31.88
C LEU A 134 10.65 -0.29 32.52
N ASN A 135 11.88 -0.79 32.71
CA ASN A 135 12.98 0.00 33.25
C ASN A 135 13.69 0.85 32.20
N LYS A 136 13.39 0.66 30.90
CA LYS A 136 13.99 1.40 29.78
C LYS A 136 12.95 2.36 29.19
N PHE A 137 13.27 3.65 29.16
CA PHE A 137 12.42 4.65 28.54
C PHE A 137 12.38 4.47 27.02
N GLU A 138 11.20 4.61 26.41
CA GLU A 138 11.01 4.49 24.96
C GLU A 138 11.50 3.17 24.35
N TYR A 139 11.40 2.08 25.11
CA TYR A 139 11.83 0.74 24.72
C TYR A 139 10.62 -0.19 24.64
N GLU A 140 10.01 -0.23 23.46
CA GLU A 140 8.76 -0.97 23.21
C GLU A 140 9.03 -2.17 22.32
N ASN A 141 8.25 -3.22 22.50
CA ASN A 141 8.31 -4.38 21.64
C ASN A 141 7.89 -4.05 20.18
N PRO A 142 8.81 -4.14 19.19
CA PRO A 142 8.48 -3.78 17.82
C PRO A 142 7.48 -4.75 17.19
N VAL A 143 7.47 -6.02 17.60
CA VAL A 143 6.49 -7.02 17.14
C VAL A 143 5.12 -6.71 17.71
N ALA A 144 5.04 -6.41 19.01
CA ALA A 144 3.78 -6.01 19.65
C ALA A 144 3.19 -4.76 18.98
N ARG A 145 4.02 -3.74 18.72
CA ARG A 145 3.58 -2.51 18.05
C ARG A 145 2.95 -2.79 16.69
N LEU A 146 3.50 -3.75 15.93
CA LEU A 146 2.96 -4.13 14.63
C LEU A 146 1.69 -4.95 14.74
N GLU A 147 1.64 -5.92 15.64
CA GLU A 147 0.50 -6.83 15.76
C GLU A 147 -0.73 -6.16 16.37
N GLU A 148 -0.52 -5.28 17.36
CA GLU A 148 -1.58 -4.49 17.99
C GLU A 148 -2.05 -3.30 17.12
N SER A 149 -1.32 -2.98 16.04
CA SER A 149 -1.74 -1.97 15.07
C SER A 149 -2.86 -2.51 14.16
N THR A 150 -4.08 -1.98 14.35
CA THR A 150 -5.28 -2.35 13.57
C THR A 150 -5.71 -1.28 12.56
N GLY A 151 -4.92 -0.21 12.42
CA GLY A 151 -5.24 0.91 11.54
C GLY A 151 -5.28 0.51 10.06
N ASN A 152 -6.28 1.03 9.34
CA ASN A 152 -6.45 0.81 7.90
C ASN A 152 -6.93 2.10 7.24
N VAL A 153 -6.16 2.58 6.26
CA VAL A 153 -6.45 3.81 5.52
C VAL A 153 -6.97 3.44 4.13
N LYS A 154 -8.07 4.08 3.73
CA LYS A 154 -8.73 3.88 2.44
C LYS A 154 -8.89 5.23 1.75
N ASN A 155 -8.24 5.38 0.61
CA ASN A 155 -8.31 6.59 -0.22
C ASN A 155 -9.02 6.26 -1.54
N THR A 156 -10.08 7.00 -1.86
CA THR A 156 -10.83 6.84 -3.10
C THR A 156 -10.78 8.13 -3.88
N GLU A 157 -10.39 8.04 -5.14
CA GLU A 157 -10.36 9.16 -6.09
C GLU A 157 -11.14 8.79 -7.33
N MET A 158 -11.93 9.73 -7.84
CA MET A 158 -12.65 9.59 -9.09
C MET A 158 -12.54 10.88 -9.89
N ARG A 159 -12.23 10.76 -11.17
CA ARG A 159 -12.19 11.87 -12.12
C ARG A 159 -12.99 11.48 -13.36
N TYR A 160 -13.73 12.44 -13.90
CA TYR A 160 -14.49 12.27 -15.12
C TYR A 160 -14.28 13.48 -16.02
N LEU A 161 -14.44 13.26 -17.32
CA LEU A 161 -14.34 14.29 -18.34
C LEU A 161 -15.39 13.98 -19.42
N GLY A 162 -16.25 14.95 -19.70
CA GLY A 162 -17.13 14.96 -20.86
C GLY A 162 -16.67 16.03 -21.83
N ASN A 163 -16.67 15.73 -23.13
CA ASN A 163 -16.51 16.75 -24.17
C ASN A 163 -17.54 16.50 -25.28
N ILE A 164 -18.11 17.58 -25.78
CA ILE A 164 -19.00 17.60 -26.94
C ILE A 164 -18.27 18.34 -28.05
N ILE A 165 -18.10 17.69 -29.20
CA ILE A 165 -17.48 18.29 -30.39
C ILE A 165 -18.54 18.34 -31.49
N TYR A 166 -18.79 19.54 -32.01
CA TYR A 166 -19.72 19.74 -33.12
C TYR A 166 -19.01 20.38 -34.32
N ASN A 167 -19.12 19.74 -35.48
CA ASN A 167 -18.52 20.13 -36.76
C ASN A 167 -19.64 20.35 -37.79
N PRO A 168 -20.31 21.53 -37.78
CA PRO A 168 -21.38 21.82 -38.74
C PRO A 168 -20.88 21.95 -40.18
N LEU A 169 -19.62 22.39 -40.36
CA LEU A 169 -18.95 22.60 -41.64
C LEU A 169 -17.55 21.95 -41.58
N LYS A 170 -16.94 21.68 -42.74
CA LYS A 170 -15.64 20.98 -42.83
C LYS A 170 -14.50 21.71 -42.09
N ASP A 171 -14.59 23.04 -42.01
CA ASP A 171 -13.55 23.91 -41.45
C ASP A 171 -13.96 24.61 -40.14
N LEU A 172 -15.11 24.23 -39.54
CA LEU A 172 -15.59 24.81 -38.28
C LEU A 172 -15.78 23.72 -37.23
N LYS A 173 -15.05 23.83 -36.11
CA LYS A 173 -15.13 22.92 -34.96
C LYS A 173 -15.48 23.68 -33.68
N LEU A 174 -16.62 23.36 -33.08
CA LEU A 174 -17.05 23.85 -31.78
C LEU A 174 -16.80 22.76 -30.74
N THR A 175 -16.23 23.12 -29.58
CA THR A 175 -15.94 22.18 -28.48
C THR A 175 -16.46 22.76 -27.18
N ALA A 176 -17.13 21.95 -26.37
CA ALA A 176 -17.63 22.27 -25.04
C ALA A 176 -17.38 21.12 -24.08
#